data_AF-A0A662ZWM6-F1
#
_entry.id   AF-A0A662ZWM6-F1
#
_cell.length_a   1.000
_cell.length_b   1.000
_cell.length_c   1.000
_cell.angle_alpha   90.00
_cell.angle_beta   90.00
_cell.angle_gamma   90.00
#
_symmetry.space_group_name_H-M   'P 1'
#
loop_
_entity.id
_entity.type
_entity.pdbx_description
1 polymer ?
#
loop_
_entity_poly.entity_id
_entity_poly.type
_entity_poly.pdbx_seq_one_letter_code
_entity_poly.pdbx_strand_id
1 'polypeptide(L)'
;MRVENPDARSFYEIECTQQQWSKRQLSRQVGSCLYERLALSRNKDEVMRLAKEGQSIGKPSDIIKNPITLEFLGLKPDAVYSESKLENAIINKMQQFLLELLCKGLHNISYANKFIMQSDLN
;
A
#
# COMPACT_ATOMS: atom_id res chain seq x y z
N MET A 1 -12.51 18.30 22.32
CA MET A 1 -11.76 17.20 21.67
C MET A 1 -12.32 15.91 22.22
N ARG A 2 -12.90 15.04 21.37
CA ARG A 2 -13.41 13.72 21.80
C ARG A 2 -12.40 12.67 21.35
N VAL A 3 -11.46 12.33 22.22
CA VAL A 3 -10.60 11.14 22.09
C VAL A 3 -11.08 10.16 23.13
N GLU A 4 -11.54 8.99 22.70
CA GLU A 4 -12.16 7.99 23.58
C GLU A 4 -11.13 7.25 24.44
N ASN A 5 -9.95 6.98 23.87
CA ASN A 5 -8.86 6.33 24.57
C ASN A 5 -8.19 7.29 25.58
N PRO A 6 -8.17 6.97 26.89
CA PRO A 6 -7.51 7.79 27.92
C PRO A 6 -6.00 7.99 27.69
N ASP A 7 -5.30 6.96 27.21
CA ASP A 7 -3.85 7.00 26.99
C ASP A 7 -3.51 7.93 25.83
N ALA A 8 -4.26 7.82 24.74
CA ALA A 8 -4.13 8.73 23.60
C ALA A 8 -4.42 10.18 24.02
N ARG A 9 -5.43 10.39 24.88
CA ARG A 9 -5.75 11.72 25.41
C ARG A 9 -4.59 12.30 26.21
N SER A 10 -4.04 11.53 27.16
CA SER A 10 -2.91 11.98 27.98
C SER A 10 -1.68 12.29 27.11
N PHE A 11 -1.43 11.48 26.08
CA PHE A 11 -0.36 11.72 25.12
C PHE A 11 -0.53 13.08 24.42
N TYR A 12 -1.70 13.35 23.85
CA TYR A 12 -1.95 14.60 23.15
C TYR A 12 -1.95 15.83 24.07
N GLU A 13 -2.34 15.69 25.33
CA GLU A 13 -2.26 16.77 26.32
C GLU A 13 -0.80 17.15 26.61
N ILE A 14 0.05 16.15 26.89
CA ILE A 14 1.48 16.36 27.16
C ILE A 14 2.17 16.98 25.94
N GLU A 15 1.98 16.41 24.75
CA GLU A 15 2.61 16.89 23.52
C GLU A 15 2.12 18.29 23.13
N CYS A 16 0.83 18.58 23.32
CA CYS A 16 0.28 19.91 23.05
C CYS A 16 0.94 20.97 23.93
N THR A 17 1.21 20.67 25.20
CA THR A 17 1.91 21.57 26.12
C THR A 17 3.39 21.69 25.77
N GLN A 18 4.08 20.58 25.49
CA GLN A 18 5.52 20.61 25.18
C GLN A 18 5.82 21.33 23.87
N GLN A 19 4.98 21.14 22.84
CA GLN A 19 5.19 21.70 21.51
C GLN A 19 4.36 22.97 21.24
N GLN A 20 3.62 23.45 22.24
CA GLN A 20 2.79 24.67 22.15
C GLN A 20 1.83 24.64 20.94
N TRP A 21 1.16 23.50 20.72
CA TRP A 21 0.28 23.36 19.57
C TRP A 21 -0.96 24.24 19.69
N SER A 22 -1.25 24.99 18.63
CA SER A 22 -2.55 25.64 18.46
C SER A 22 -3.68 24.61 18.36
N LYS A 23 -4.92 25.02 18.65
CA LYS A 23 -6.12 24.17 18.48
C LYS A 23 -6.18 23.51 17.09
N ARG A 24 -5.75 24.22 16.04
CA ARG A 24 -5.69 23.70 14.66
C ARG A 24 -4.64 22.60 14.50
N GLN A 25 -3.45 22.78 15.08
CA GLN A 25 -2.39 21.77 15.07
C GLN A 25 -2.81 20.54 15.86
N LEU A 26 -3.35 20.71 17.06
CA LEU A 26 -3.88 19.61 17.86
C LEU A 26 -4.94 18.80 17.09
N SER A 27 -5.91 19.47 16.49
CA SER A 27 -6.94 18.80 15.68
C SER A 27 -6.34 18.05 14.48
N ARG A 28 -5.27 18.56 13.87
CA ARG A 28 -4.56 17.90 12.78
C ARG A 28 -3.81 16.65 13.24
N GLN A 29 -3.14 16.70 14.39
CA GLN A 29 -2.39 15.56 14.92
C GLN A 29 -3.30 14.45 15.46
N VAL A 30 -4.46 14.83 15.99
CA VAL A 30 -5.52 13.87 16.33
C VAL A 30 -6.10 13.25 15.05
N GLY A 31 -6.43 14.07 14.05
CA GLY A 31 -6.97 13.57 12.77
C GLY A 31 -5.98 12.73 11.95
N SER A 32 -4.67 12.86 12.19
CA SER A 32 -3.63 12.03 11.57
C SER A 32 -3.27 10.79 12.38
N CYS A 33 -3.97 10.52 13.49
CA CYS A 33 -3.74 9.38 14.37
C CYS A 33 -2.25 9.28 14.79
N LEU A 34 -1.64 10.40 15.19
CA LEU A 34 -0.22 10.46 15.58
C LEU A 34 0.12 9.44 16.69
N TYR A 35 -0.77 9.28 17.69
CA TYR A 35 -0.56 8.34 18.79
C TYR A 35 -0.43 6.90 18.27
N GLU A 36 -1.36 6.48 17.42
CA GLU A 36 -1.40 5.14 16.83
C GLU A 36 -0.19 4.91 15.90
N ARG A 37 0.19 5.93 15.13
CA ARG A 37 1.39 5.86 14.27
C ARG A 37 2.67 5.71 15.08
N LEU A 38 2.79 6.35 16.24
CA LEU A 38 3.95 6.18 17.13
C LEU A 38 3.97 4.81 17.80
N ALA A 39 2.80 4.25 18.11
CA ALA A 39 2.69 2.92 18.67
C ALA A 39 3.09 1.83 17.65
N LEU A 40 2.72 2.00 16.37
CA LEU A 40 2.95 1.03 15.30
C LEU A 40 4.30 1.20 14.57
N SER A 41 4.88 2.40 14.60
CA SER A 41 6.11 2.68 13.85
C SER A 41 7.33 2.04 14.49
N ARG A 42 8.19 1.45 13.63
CA ARG A 42 9.53 0.99 14.00
C ARG A 42 10.50 2.16 14.24
N ASN A 43 10.23 3.33 13.66
CA ASN A 43 11.05 4.54 13.81
C ASN A 43 10.18 5.68 14.34
N LYS A 44 10.25 5.91 15.65
CA LYS A 44 9.44 6.91 16.36
C LYS A 44 9.97 8.32 16.15
N ASP A 45 11.28 8.48 16.06
CA ASP A 45 11.94 9.79 15.89
C ASP A 45 11.55 10.44 14.56
N GLU A 46 11.48 9.65 13.48
CA GLU A 46 11.06 10.16 12.17
C GLU A 46 9.58 10.55 12.16
N VAL A 47 8.73 9.77 12.83
CA VAL A 47 7.29 10.11 12.96
C VAL A 47 7.10 11.41 13.73
N MET A 48 7.87 11.63 14.81
CA MET A 48 7.85 12.88 15.57
C MET A 48 8.37 14.07 14.77
N ARG A 49 9.46 13.88 14.01
CA ARG A 49 9.99 14.92 13.11
C ARG A 49 8.94 15.35 12.08
N LEU A 50 8.31 14.39 11.42
CA LEU A 50 7.25 14.64 10.43
C LEU A 50 6.01 15.30 11.04
N ALA A 51 5.68 15.01 12.31
CA ALA A 51 4.59 15.66 13.01
C ALA A 51 4.88 17.16 13.23
N LYS A 52 6.13 17.53 13.53
CA LYS A 52 6.54 18.89 13.84
C LYS A 52 6.83 19.74 12.59
N GLU A 53 7.62 19.20 11.67
CA GLU A 53 8.12 19.93 10.49
C GLU A 53 7.15 19.83 9.30
N GLY A 54 6.25 18.84 9.33
CA GLY A 54 5.49 18.44 8.15
C GLY A 54 6.34 17.63 7.17
N GLN A 55 5.68 16.98 6.22
CA GLN A 55 6.39 16.24 5.18
C GLN A 55 6.93 17.23 4.14
N SER A 56 8.22 17.55 4.24
CA SER A 56 8.96 18.26 3.19
C SER A 56 9.49 17.24 2.20
N ILE A 57 9.15 17.38 0.92
CA ILE A 57 9.64 16.50 -0.15
C ILE A 57 11.08 16.92 -0.46
N GLY A 58 12.04 16.33 0.25
CA GLY A 58 13.46 16.64 0.10
C GLY A 58 14.24 15.56 -0.64
N LYS A 59 13.76 14.31 -0.59
CA LYS A 59 14.43 13.15 -1.18
C LYS A 59 13.50 12.42 -2.16
N PRO A 60 14.06 11.78 -3.21
CA PRO A 60 13.27 10.93 -4.12
C PRO A 60 12.49 9.84 -3.40
N SER A 61 13.01 9.33 -2.27
CA SER A 61 12.33 8.36 -1.41
C SER A 61 11.03 8.89 -0.80
N ASP A 62 10.89 10.20 -0.61
CA ASP A 62 9.71 10.83 0.01
C ASP A 62 8.52 10.90 -0.96
N ILE A 63 8.79 10.73 -2.26
CA ILE A 63 7.79 10.69 -3.34
C ILE A 63 7.13 9.31 -3.40
N ILE A 64 7.84 8.27 -2.97
CA ILE A 64 7.35 6.88 -3.01
C ILE A 64 6.37 6.68 -1.85
N LYS A 65 5.12 7.14 -2.05
CA LYS A 65 4.02 7.09 -1.06
C LYS A 65 3.58 5.67 -0.69
N ASN A 66 3.80 4.73 -1.58
CA ASN A 66 3.58 3.31 -1.36
C ASN A 66 4.63 2.60 -2.22
N PRO A 67 5.60 1.87 -1.66
CA PRO A 67 6.28 0.86 -2.46
C PRO A 67 5.17 -0.10 -2.89
N ILE A 68 4.69 0.01 -4.13
CA ILE A 68 3.80 -0.98 -4.71
C ILE A 68 4.60 -2.27 -4.63
N THR A 69 4.20 -3.17 -3.74
CA THR A 69 4.84 -4.47 -3.64
C THR A 69 4.61 -5.13 -4.99
N LEU A 70 5.70 -5.41 -5.71
CA LEU A 70 5.66 -6.06 -7.02
C LEU A 70 5.34 -7.55 -6.86
N GLU A 71 4.47 -7.90 -5.91
CA GLU A 71 3.98 -9.24 -5.63
C GLU A 71 3.38 -9.86 -6.88
N PHE A 72 2.68 -9.05 -7.69
CA PHE A 72 2.17 -9.48 -8.99
C PHE A 72 3.28 -9.97 -9.93
N LEU A 73 4.46 -9.36 -9.90
CA LEU A 73 5.62 -9.76 -10.70
C LEU A 73 6.39 -10.94 -10.07
N GLY A 74 6.03 -11.38 -8.86
CA GLY A 74 6.76 -12.39 -8.11
C GLY A 74 8.17 -11.93 -7.68
N LEU A 75 8.40 -10.61 -7.65
CA LEU A 75 9.69 -10.05 -7.26
C LEU A 75 9.78 -9.91 -5.74
N LYS A 76 10.98 -10.16 -5.20
CA LYS A 76 11.25 -10.03 -3.76
C LYS A 76 11.23 -8.54 -3.38
N PRO A 77 10.56 -8.15 -2.28
CA PRO A 77 10.44 -6.75 -1.86
C PRO A 77 11.78 -6.04 -1.60
N ASP A 78 12.79 -6.78 -1.12
CA ASP A 78 14.05 -6.20 -0.63
C ASP A 78 15.19 -6.16 -1.66
N ALA A 79 14.90 -6.46 -2.93
CA ALA A 79 15.91 -6.49 -3.98
C ALA A 79 15.87 -5.20 -4.82
N VAL A 80 17.03 -4.53 -4.93
CA VAL A 80 17.21 -3.45 -5.91
C VAL A 80 17.25 -4.09 -7.31
N TYR A 81 16.25 -3.79 -8.14
CA TYR A 81 16.17 -4.26 -9.52
C TYR A 81 16.70 -3.19 -10.46
N SER A 82 17.46 -3.60 -11.48
CA SER A 82 17.72 -2.71 -12.61
C SER A 82 16.42 -2.48 -13.39
N GLU A 83 16.32 -1.32 -14.03
CA GLU A 83 15.14 -0.93 -14.84
C GLU A 83 14.80 -2.00 -15.88
N SER A 84 15.80 -2.47 -16.64
CA SER A 84 15.61 -3.53 -17.63
C SER A 84 15.11 -4.84 -17.02
N LYS A 85 15.50 -5.17 -15.78
CA LYS A 85 15.02 -6.38 -15.10
C LYS A 85 13.56 -6.24 -14.66
N LEU A 86 13.17 -5.04 -14.24
CA LEU A 86 11.79 -4.72 -13.89
C LEU A 86 10.88 -4.76 -15.13
N GLU A 87 11.31 -4.12 -16.22
CA GLU A 87 10.57 -4.09 -17.49
C GLU A 87 10.32 -5.51 -18.02
N ASN A 88 11.37 -6.34 -18.08
CA ASN A 88 11.24 -7.72 -18.54
C ASN A 88 10.29 -8.53 -17.64
N ALA A 89 10.32 -8.32 -16.32
CA ALA A 89 9.39 -8.98 -15.41
C ALA A 89 7.93 -8.56 -15.68
N ILE A 90 7.68 -7.28 -15.95
CA ILE A 90 6.35 -6.76 -16.31
C ILE A 90 5.87 -7.38 -17.62
N ILE A 91 6.70 -7.34 -18.67
CA ILE A 91 6.35 -7.88 -19.99
C ILE A 91 6.00 -9.36 -19.89
N ASN A 92 6.87 -10.16 -19.26
CA ASN A 92 6.65 -11.60 -19.12
C ASN A 92 5.36 -11.90 -18.36
N LYS A 93 5.05 -11.14 -17.30
CA LYS A 93 3.88 -11.42 -16.49
C LYS A 93 2.57 -11.01 -17.15
N MET A 94 2.59 -9.91 -17.89
CA MET A 94 1.48 -9.49 -18.76
C MET A 94 1.24 -10.50 -19.89
N GLN A 95 2.29 -10.99 -20.54
CA GLN A 95 2.17 -12.02 -21.58
C GLN A 95 1.54 -13.30 -21.04
N GLN A 96 2.02 -13.80 -19.90
CA GLN A 96 1.46 -14.98 -19.26
C GLN A 96 -0.01 -14.76 -18.87
N PHE A 97 -0.34 -13.60 -18.29
CA PHE A 97 -1.72 -13.27 -17.93
C PHE A 97 -2.65 -13.26 -19.15
N LEU A 98 -2.24 -12.63 -20.25
CA LEU A 98 -3.01 -12.60 -21.49
C LEU A 98 -3.18 -14.01 -22.10
N LEU A 99 -2.13 -14.83 -22.08
CA LEU A 99 -2.21 -16.22 -22.53
C LEU A 99 -3.17 -17.04 -21.66
N GLU A 100 -3.11 -16.91 -20.34
CA GLU A 100 -4.03 -17.61 -19.45
C GLU A 100 -5.48 -17.17 -19.66
N LEU A 101 -5.73 -15.88 -19.86
CA LEU A 101 -7.07 -15.33 -20.08
C LEU A 101 -7.65 -15.81 -21.41
N LEU A 102 -6.87 -15.75 -22.50
CA LEU A 102 -7.31 -16.15 -23.83
C LEU A 102 -7.42 -17.68 -23.96
N CYS A 103 -6.40 -18.43 -23.53
CA CYS A 103 -6.35 -19.88 -23.73
C CYS A 103 -7.30 -20.65 -22.82
N LYS A 104 -7.49 -20.25 -21.55
CA LYS A 104 -8.48 -20.91 -20.66
C LYS A 104 -9.90 -20.62 -21.14
N GLY A 105 -10.19 -19.39 -21.59
CA GLY A 105 -11.49 -19.03 -22.15
C GLY A 105 -11.82 -19.85 -23.40
N LEU A 106 -10.88 -19.94 -24.35
CA LEU A 106 -11.06 -20.72 -25.59
C LEU A 106 -11.16 -22.24 -25.33
N HIS A 107 -10.38 -22.76 -24.39
CA HIS A 107 -10.47 -24.17 -23.96
C HIS A 107 -11.86 -24.45 -23.39
N ASN A 108 -12.34 -23.66 -22.42
CA ASN A 108 -13.66 -23.87 -21.81
C ASN A 108 -14.81 -23.81 -22.84
N ILE A 109 -14.74 -22.89 -23.81
CA ILE A 109 -15.72 -22.79 -24.90
C ILE A 109 -15.66 -24.02 -25.81
N SER A 110 -14.46 -24.51 -26.14
CA SER A 110 -14.28 -25.70 -26.98
C SER A 110 -14.84 -26.96 -26.32
N TYR A 111 -14.66 -27.13 -25.01
CA TYR A 111 -15.21 -28.28 -24.27
C TYR A 111 -16.73 -28.16 -24.15
N ALA A 112 -17.27 -26.98 -23.87
CA ALA A 112 -18.72 -26.75 -23.85
C ALA A 112 -19.36 -27.13 -25.20
N ASN A 113 -18.75 -26.70 -26.32
CA ASN A 113 -19.23 -27.05 -27.65
C ASN A 113 -19.13 -28.56 -27.96
N LYS A 114 -18.08 -29.23 -27.48
CA LYS A 114 -17.93 -30.69 -27.65
C LYS A 114 -18.99 -31.48 -26.86
N PHE A 115 -19.36 -31.02 -25.65
CA PHE A 115 -20.41 -31.63 -24.84
C PHE A 115 -21.80 -31.47 -25.47
N ILE A 116 -22.13 -30.29 -25.99
CA ILE A 116 -23.41 -30.02 -26.68
C ILE A 116 -23.54 -30.90 -27.94
N MET A 117 -22.48 -31.01 -28.74
CA MET A 117 -22.49 -31.86 -29.94
C MET A 117 -22.69 -33.35 -29.63
N GLN A 118 -22.25 -33.83 -28.45
CA GLN A 118 -22.43 -35.22 -28.03
C GLN A 118 -23.80 -35.49 -27.40
N SER A 119 -24.47 -34.48 -26.82
CA SER A 119 -25.83 -34.62 -26.31
C SER A 119 -26.88 -34.64 -27.41
N ASP A 120 -26.63 -33.96 -28.53
CA ASP A 120 -27.57 -33.91 -29.67
C ASP A 120 -27.53 -35.19 -30.54
N LEU A 121 -26.61 -36.12 -30.25
CA LEU A 121 -26.40 -37.40 -30.95
C LEU A 121 -26.98 -38.61 -30.20
N ASN A 122 -27.59 -38.42 -29.04
CA ASN A 122 -28.30 -39.45 -28.26
C ASN A 122 -29.79 -39.10 -28.12
#